data_AF-A0A5R9LNM1-F1
#
_entry.id   AF-A0A5R9LNM1-F1
#
_cell.length_a   1.000
_cell.length_b   1.000
_cell.length_c   1.000
_cell.angle_alpha   90.00
_cell.angle_beta   90.00
_cell.angle_gamma   90.00
#
_symmetry.space_group_name_H-M   'P 1'
#
loop_
_entity.id
_entity.type
_entity.pdbx_description
1 polymer ?
#
loop_
_entity_poly.entity_id
_entity_poly.type
_entity_poly.pdbx_seq_one_letter_code
_entity_poly.pdbx_strand_id
1 'polypeptide(L)'
;ILTDRGTEFCGKVEQHDYQLYLAINDIEHTKTKAMSPQTNGICERFHKTILNEFYQVTFRKKLYGDLEALQSDLDEWLAHYNNERTHQGKMCCGRTPIETLLDGKRIWAEKNLSQM
;
A
#
# COMPACT_ATOMS: atom_id res chain seq x y z
N ILE A 1 1.43 -2.34 -11.87
CA ILE A 1 1.42 -1.47 -10.67
C ILE A 1 0.87 -0.10 -11.03
N LEU A 2 0.02 0.48 -10.17
CA LEU A 2 -0.54 1.82 -10.34
C LEU A 2 0.17 2.79 -9.40
N THR A 3 0.71 3.89 -9.93
CA THR A 3 1.26 5.00 -9.12
C THR A 3 0.65 6.32 -9.55
N ASP A 4 0.87 7.37 -8.77
CA ASP A 4 0.68 8.72 -9.28
C ASP A 4 1.82 9.11 -10.26
N ARG A 5 1.86 10.39 -10.63
CA ARG A 5 2.86 10.96 -11.54
C ARG A 5 4.02 11.62 -10.80
N GLY A 6 4.26 11.23 -9.53
CA GLY A 6 5.40 11.66 -8.77
C GLY A 6 6.71 11.33 -9.50
N THR A 7 7.70 12.22 -9.34
CA THR A 7 9.02 12.08 -9.98
C THR A 7 9.81 10.90 -9.43
N GLU A 8 9.42 10.35 -8.28
CA GLU A 8 9.95 9.13 -7.70
C GLU A 8 9.49 7.86 -8.43
N PHE A 9 8.38 7.92 -9.17
CA PHE A 9 7.83 6.79 -9.94
C PHE A 9 7.94 6.99 -11.45
N CYS A 10 8.10 8.23 -11.91
CA CYS A 10 8.02 8.60 -13.31
C CYS A 10 9.22 9.45 -13.76
N GLY A 11 9.94 8.98 -14.79
CA GLY A 11 11.00 9.77 -15.44
C GLY A 11 11.25 9.32 -16.87
N LYS A 12 12.47 9.53 -17.37
CA LYS A 12 12.89 8.97 -18.65
C LYS A 12 13.07 7.47 -18.47
N VAL A 13 12.32 6.68 -19.23
CA VAL A 13 12.27 5.21 -19.11
C VAL A 13 13.67 4.57 -19.10
N GLU A 14 14.58 5.09 -19.92
CA GLU A 14 15.95 4.57 -20.07
C GLU A 14 16.87 4.87 -18.88
N GLN A 15 16.48 5.78 -17.99
CA GLN A 15 17.34 6.32 -16.92
C GLN A 15 16.66 6.30 -15.55
N HIS A 16 15.43 5.80 -15.47
CA HIS A 16 14.66 5.84 -14.23
C HIS A 16 14.62 4.45 -13.61
N ASP A 17 15.41 4.24 -12.56
CA ASP A 17 15.63 2.94 -11.89
C ASP A 17 14.32 2.21 -11.57
N TYR A 18 13.31 2.93 -11.08
CA TYR A 18 12.00 2.33 -10.79
C TYR A 18 11.32 1.75 -12.05
N GLN A 19 11.33 2.47 -13.18
CA GLN A 19 10.67 2.01 -14.40
C GLN A 19 11.46 0.89 -15.08
N LEU A 20 12.79 0.96 -15.01
CA LEU A 20 13.67 -0.14 -15.44
C LEU A 20 13.41 -1.41 -14.61
N TYR A 21 13.32 -1.28 -13.28
CA TYR A 21 13.01 -2.40 -12.40
C TYR A 21 11.67 -3.06 -12.76
N LEU A 22 10.63 -2.25 -12.97
CA LEU A 22 9.32 -2.76 -13.36
C LEU A 22 9.37 -3.49 -14.71
N ALA A 23 10.07 -2.93 -15.70
CA ALA A 23 10.22 -3.56 -17.02
C ALA A 23 10.98 -4.89 -16.95
N ILE A 24 12.06 -4.97 -16.17
CA ILE A 24 12.85 -6.20 -15.97
C ILE A 24 12.02 -7.30 -15.31
N ASN A 25 11.12 -6.94 -14.39
CA ASN A 25 10.26 -7.88 -13.68
C ASN A 25 8.92 -8.16 -14.40
N ASP A 26 8.76 -7.69 -15.64
CA ASP A 26 7.52 -7.82 -16.42
C ASP A 26 6.27 -7.28 -15.68
N ILE A 27 6.44 -6.15 -14.98
CA ILE A 27 5.36 -5.46 -14.26
C ILE A 27 4.94 -4.24 -15.06
N GLU A 28 3.72 -4.26 -15.60
CA GLU A 28 3.16 -3.10 -16.30
C GLU A 28 3.00 -1.90 -15.35
N HIS A 29 3.49 -0.72 -15.73
CA HIS A 29 3.35 0.51 -14.96
C HIS A 29 2.19 1.38 -15.49
N THR A 30 1.13 1.51 -14.71
CA THR A 30 0.00 2.40 -14.99
C THR A 30 0.09 3.65 -14.10
N LYS A 31 -0.32 4.80 -14.65
CA LYS A 31 -0.33 6.09 -13.93
C LYS A 31 -1.76 6.53 -13.68
N THR A 32 -2.03 7.13 -12.52
CA THR A 32 -3.34 7.72 -12.24
C THR A 32 -3.68 8.78 -13.28
N LYS A 33 -4.95 8.81 -13.71
CA LYS A 33 -5.45 9.86 -14.59
C LYS A 33 -5.51 11.18 -13.80
N ALA A 34 -5.21 12.30 -14.47
CA ALA A 34 -5.34 13.61 -13.83
C ALA A 34 -6.77 13.77 -13.30
N MET A 35 -6.90 14.29 -12.08
CA MET A 35 -8.19 14.51 -11.41
C MET A 35 -9.06 13.24 -11.26
N SER A 36 -8.45 12.07 -11.05
CA SER A 36 -9.17 10.82 -10.73
C SER A 36 -8.89 10.35 -9.29
N PRO A 37 -9.58 10.94 -8.29
CA PRO A 37 -9.34 10.68 -6.87
C PRO A 37 -9.70 9.24 -6.43
N GLN A 38 -10.48 8.53 -7.23
CA GLN A 38 -10.99 7.20 -6.86
C GLN A 38 -9.90 6.12 -6.87
N THR A 39 -8.83 6.31 -7.65
CA THR A 39 -7.78 5.30 -7.83
C THR A 39 -6.78 5.20 -6.69
N ASN A 40 -6.63 6.23 -5.85
CA ASN A 40 -5.62 6.27 -4.77
C ASN A 40 -6.21 6.38 -3.35
N GLY A 41 -7.54 6.45 -3.23
CA GLY A 41 -8.20 6.76 -1.96
C GLY A 41 -7.91 5.76 -0.82
N ILE A 42 -7.63 4.49 -1.14
CA ILE A 42 -7.24 3.49 -0.13
C ILE A 42 -5.85 3.77 0.43
N CYS A 43 -4.86 4.02 -0.44
CA CYS A 43 -3.50 4.36 0.00
C CYS A 43 -3.48 5.67 0.77
N GLU A 44 -4.19 6.70 0.29
CA GLU A 44 -4.31 7.97 1.01
C GLU A 44 -4.95 7.81 2.40
N ARG A 45 -5.97 6.95 2.51
CA ARG A 45 -6.61 6.63 3.79
C ARG A 45 -5.62 5.94 4.73
N PHE A 46 -4.87 4.95 4.22
CA PHE A 46 -3.84 4.26 4.98
C PHE A 46 -2.76 5.24 5.48
N HIS A 47 -2.24 6.11 4.60
CA HIS A 47 -1.24 7.13 4.98
C HIS A 47 -1.73 8.07 6.09
N LYS A 48 -3.00 8.48 6.04
CA LYS A 48 -3.60 9.27 7.14
C LYS A 48 -3.71 8.45 8.43
N THR A 49 -4.10 7.19 8.32
CA THR A 49 -4.24 6.28 9.47
C THR A 49 -2.90 6.02 10.16
N ILE A 50 -1.85 5.63 9.44
CA ILE A 50 -0.53 5.39 10.02
C ILE A 50 0.08 6.67 10.61
N LEU A 51 -0.13 7.83 9.97
CA LEU A 51 0.31 9.11 10.52
C LEU A 51 -0.35 9.40 11.88
N ASN A 52 -1.67 9.30 11.96
CA ASN A 52 -2.43 9.68 13.15
C ASN A 52 -2.29 8.68 14.30
N GLU A 53 -2.21 7.39 13.99
CA GLU A 53 -2.29 6.33 14.99
C GLU A 53 -0.92 5.79 15.39
N PHE A 54 0.04 5.77 14.47
CA PHE A 54 1.41 5.36 14.74
C PHE A 54 2.30 6.59 14.96
N TYR A 55 2.73 7.28 13.90
CA TYR A 55 3.82 8.26 13.98
C TYR A 55 3.56 9.38 15.00
N GLN A 56 2.39 10.01 14.98
CA GLN A 56 2.05 11.09 15.93
C GLN A 56 1.96 10.61 17.38
N VAL A 57 1.56 9.36 17.61
CA VAL A 57 1.46 8.79 18.96
C VAL A 57 2.84 8.39 19.46
N THR A 58 3.57 7.66 18.64
CA THR A 58 4.87 7.11 18.94
C THR A 58 5.90 8.21 19.22
N PHE A 59 5.99 9.23 18.37
CA PHE A 59 6.93 10.33 18.57
C PHE A 59 6.60 11.24 19.77
N ARG A 60 5.38 11.15 20.33
CA ARG A 60 5.04 11.82 21.60
C ARG A 60 5.41 10.97 22.82
N LYS A 61 5.50 9.65 22.68
CA LYS A 61 5.71 8.71 23.79
C LYS A 61 7.16 8.26 23.94
N LYS A 62 7.90 8.17 22.83
CA LYS A 62 9.24 7.59 22.77
C LYS A 62 10.15 8.46 21.91
N LEU A 63 11.35 8.73 22.42
CA LEU A 63 12.45 9.29 21.63
C LEU A 63 13.25 8.14 21.03
N TYR A 64 13.40 8.13 19.71
CA TYR A 64 14.16 7.11 19.01
C TYR A 64 15.61 7.57 18.84
N GLY A 65 16.56 6.71 19.21
CA GLY A 65 17.99 6.95 19.03
C GLY A 65 18.49 6.54 17.65
N ASP A 66 17.80 5.62 16.98
CA ASP A 66 18.13 5.09 15.67
C ASP A 66 16.87 4.70 14.89
N LEU A 67 17.05 4.43 13.60
CA LEU A 67 15.97 4.05 12.69
C LEU A 67 15.46 2.63 12.96
N GLU A 68 16.33 1.71 13.38
CA GLU A 68 15.97 0.31 13.63
C GLU A 68 14.95 0.18 14.76
N ALA A 69 15.11 0.96 15.83
CA ALA A 69 14.14 1.00 16.92
C ALA A 69 12.78 1.53 16.47
N LEU A 70 12.74 2.49 15.53
CA LEU A 70 11.49 2.97 14.94
C LEU A 70 10.87 1.93 14.01
N GLN A 71 11.69 1.24 13.22
CA GLN A 71 11.27 0.18 12.31
C GLN A 71 10.63 -0.99 13.07
N SER A 72 11.23 -1.43 14.17
CA SER A 72 10.67 -2.51 15.00
C SER A 72 9.27 -2.19 15.53
N ASP A 73 9.08 -0.98 16.07
CA ASP A 73 7.77 -0.56 16.57
C ASP A 73 6.75 -0.41 15.42
N LEU A 74 7.22 0.02 14.23
CA LEU A 74 6.39 0.14 13.04
C LEU A 74 5.95 -1.24 12.52
N ASP A 75 6.84 -2.22 12.52
CA ASP A 75 6.56 -3.58 12.07
C ASP A 75 5.51 -4.25 12.98
N GLU A 76 5.62 -4.07 14.29
CA GLU A 76 4.60 -4.52 15.26
C GLU A 76 3.24 -3.86 14.98
N TRP A 77 3.23 -2.54 14.77
CA TRP A 77 2.00 -1.82 14.45
C TRP A 77 1.38 -2.29 13.13
N LEU A 78 2.20 -2.56 12.10
CA LEU A 78 1.76 -3.08 10.81
C LEU A 78 1.22 -4.51 10.93
N ALA A 79 1.82 -5.36 11.76
CA ALA A 79 1.33 -6.70 12.03
C ALA A 79 -0.08 -6.65 12.62
N HIS A 80 -0.30 -5.80 13.63
CA HIS A 80 -1.63 -5.56 14.20
C HIS A 80 -2.60 -4.98 13.17
N TYR A 81 -2.20 -3.95 12.43
CA TYR A 81 -3.03 -3.32 11.40
C TYR A 81 -3.50 -4.33 10.34
N ASN A 82 -2.59 -5.18 9.86
CA ASN A 82 -2.89 -6.10 8.77
C ASN A 82 -3.67 -7.35 9.20
N ASN A 83 -3.46 -7.84 10.42
CA ASN A 83 -3.95 -9.15 10.85
C ASN A 83 -5.05 -9.11 11.91
N GLU A 84 -5.17 -8.02 12.67
CA GLU A 84 -6.11 -7.93 13.80
C GLU A 84 -7.13 -6.82 13.63
N ARG A 85 -6.76 -5.72 12.96
CA ARG A 85 -7.65 -4.58 12.80
C ARG A 85 -8.72 -4.85 11.75
N THR A 86 -9.97 -4.93 12.18
CA THR A 86 -11.12 -4.99 11.28
C THR A 86 -11.43 -3.64 10.65
N HIS A 87 -11.77 -3.61 9.35
CA HIS A 87 -12.22 -2.41 8.66
C HIS A 87 -13.68 -2.51 8.21
N GLN A 88 -14.51 -1.57 8.65
CA GLN A 88 -15.95 -1.52 8.31
C GLN A 88 -16.23 -0.86 6.95
N GLY A 89 -15.20 -0.55 6.15
CA GLY A 89 -15.38 0.03 4.83
C GLY A 89 -16.09 -0.93 3.87
N LYS A 90 -16.80 -0.40 2.87
CA LYS A 90 -17.58 -1.15 1.87
C LYS A 90 -16.83 -2.34 1.25
N MET A 91 -15.52 -2.23 1.06
CA MET A 91 -14.70 -3.28 0.44
C MET A 91 -14.23 -4.34 1.44
N CYS A 92 -14.02 -3.94 2.70
CA CYS A 92 -13.47 -4.81 3.73
C CYS A 92 -14.58 -5.55 4.48
N CYS A 93 -15.78 -4.99 4.64
CA CYS A 93 -16.95 -5.65 5.25
C CYS A 93 -16.68 -6.22 6.65
N GLY A 94 -15.90 -5.51 7.47
CA GLY A 94 -15.51 -5.97 8.81
C GLY A 94 -14.33 -6.93 8.83
N ARG A 95 -13.76 -7.29 7.67
CA ARG A 95 -12.54 -8.10 7.57
C ARG A 95 -11.29 -7.27 7.86
N THR A 96 -10.22 -7.98 8.17
CA THR A 96 -8.86 -7.41 8.25
C THR A 96 -8.30 -7.14 6.85
N PRO A 97 -7.25 -6.31 6.72
CA PRO A 97 -6.59 -6.09 5.44
C PRO A 97 -6.11 -7.38 4.79
N ILE A 98 -5.53 -8.30 5.57
CA ILE A 98 -5.00 -9.56 5.03
C ILE A 98 -6.13 -10.47 4.51
N GLU A 99 -7.24 -10.56 5.24
CA GLU A 99 -8.41 -11.32 4.78
C GLU A 99 -9.00 -10.74 3.49
N THR A 100 -9.07 -9.41 3.40
CA THR A 100 -9.55 -8.72 2.20
C THR A 100 -8.62 -8.97 1.01
N LEU A 101 -7.30 -8.98 1.23
CA LEU A 101 -6.30 -9.29 0.20
C LEU A 101 -6.42 -10.74 -0.29
N LEU A 102 -6.53 -11.70 0.63
CA LEU A 102 -6.64 -13.11 0.29
C LEU A 102 -7.92 -13.42 -0.51
N ASP A 103 -9.04 -12.82 -0.11
CA ASP A 103 -10.30 -12.94 -0.84
C ASP A 103 -10.20 -12.32 -2.25
N GLY A 104 -9.59 -11.13 -2.36
CA GLY A 104 -9.34 -10.49 -3.64
C GLY A 104 -8.46 -11.33 -4.58
N LYS A 105 -7.41 -11.96 -4.04
CA LYS A 105 -6.55 -12.90 -4.79
C LYS A 105 -7.33 -14.09 -5.32
N ARG A 106 -8.21 -14.68 -4.49
CA ARG A 106 -9.08 -15.79 -4.89
C ARG A 106 -10.00 -15.40 -6.04
N ILE A 107 -10.70 -14.26 -5.92
CA ILE A 107 -11.61 -13.74 -6.96
C ILE A 107 -10.86 -13.49 -8.28
N TRP A 108 -9.63 -12.96 -8.21
CA TRP A 108 -8.80 -12.74 -9.38
C TRP A 108 -8.40 -14.05 -10.08
N ALA A 109 -7.97 -15.05 -9.31
CA ALA A 109 -7.60 -16.36 -9.84
C ALA A 109 -8.79 -17.04 -10.55
N GLU A 110 -9.99 -17.00 -9.96
CA GLU A 110 -11.22 -17.53 -10.55
C GLU A 110 -11.54 -16.85 -11.90
N LYS A 111 -11.36 -15.54 -12.02
CA LYS A 111 -11.59 -14.80 -13.27
C LYS A 111 -10.59 -15.16 -14.36
N ASN A 112 -9.31 -15.32 -14.03
CA ASN A 112 -8.30 -15.71 -15.03
C ASN A 112 -8.49 -17.13 -15.53
N LEU A 113 -8.89 -18.06 -14.65
CA LEU A 113 -9.22 -19.43 -15.05
C LEU A 113 -10.41 -19.49 -16.01
N SER A 114 -11.38 -18.57 -15.88
CA SER A 114 -12.49 -18.45 -16.81
C SER A 114 -12.17 -17.72 -18.13
N GLN A 115 -10.95 -17.18 -18.26
CA GLN A 115 -10.46 -16.50 -19.47
C GLN A 115 -9.46 -17.34 -20.28
N MET A 116 -9.06 -18.52 -19.78
CA MET A 116 -8.35 -19.57 -20.52
C MET A 116 -9.33 -20.55 -21.14
#